data_AF-A0A520H7A2-F1
#
_entry.id   AF-A0A520H7A2-F1
#
_cell.length_a   1.000
_cell.length_b   1.000
_cell.length_c   1.000
_cell.angle_alpha   90.00
_cell.angle_beta   90.00
_cell.angle_gamma   90.00
#
_symmetry.space_group_name_H-M   'P 1'
#
loop_
_entity.id
_entity.type
_entity.pdbx_description
1 polymer ?
#
loop_
_entity_poly.entity_id
_entity_poly.type
_entity_poly.pdbx_seq_one_letter_code
_entity_poly.pdbx_strand_id
1 'polypeptide(L)'
;RLDMATRVIPLGIGMGLLVIGMNFIGNIWVAVPFLILLGGFGGFLVVPMNALLQHRGHNLMGAGRSIAVQNFNEQACILVLGAFYTACTGLGLSAYTAITAFGVVVAGFMWLIRRWHQNNLQRYPEEVEHLLAIARSDKHH
;
A
#
# COMPACT_ATOMS: atom_id res chain seq x y z
N ARG A 1 -13.70 6.84 -7.28
CA ARG A 1 -14.34 5.49 -7.32
C ARG A 1 -13.89 4.72 -6.08
N LEU A 2 -14.76 4.48 -5.10
CA LEU A 2 -14.39 3.85 -3.82
C LEU A 2 -14.18 2.33 -3.95
N ASP A 3 -14.84 1.68 -4.91
CA ASP A 3 -14.69 0.24 -5.20
C ASP A 3 -13.27 -0.16 -5.68
N MET A 4 -12.47 0.82 -6.12
CA MET A 4 -11.05 0.60 -6.48
C MET A 4 -10.14 0.54 -5.26
N ALA A 5 -10.46 1.26 -4.17
CA ALA A 5 -9.62 1.32 -2.97
C ALA A 5 -9.60 -0.04 -2.23
N THR A 6 -10.68 -0.81 -2.30
CA THR A 6 -10.72 -2.16 -1.73
C THR A 6 -9.99 -3.19 -2.59
N ARG A 7 -9.85 -2.92 -3.90
CA ARG A 7 -9.13 -3.81 -4.84
C ARG A 7 -7.61 -3.74 -4.69
N VAL A 8 -7.06 -2.66 -4.14
CA VAL A 8 -5.60 -2.54 -3.93
C VAL A 8 -5.09 -3.29 -2.70
N ILE A 9 -5.93 -3.54 -1.70
CA ILE A 9 -5.56 -4.26 -0.48
C ILE A 9 -5.05 -5.68 -0.79
N PRO A 10 -5.78 -6.54 -1.54
CA PRO A 10 -5.27 -7.85 -1.91
C PRO A 10 -4.05 -7.77 -2.85
N LEU A 11 -3.95 -6.73 -3.67
CA LEU A 11 -2.80 -6.51 -4.55
C LEU A 11 -1.54 -6.10 -3.76
N GLY A 12 -1.68 -5.33 -2.69
CA GLY A 12 -0.58 -5.00 -1.76
C GLY A 12 -0.06 -6.21 -1.00
N ILE A 13 -0.94 -7.14 -0.61
CA ILE A 13 -0.54 -8.44 -0.05
C ILE A 13 0.26 -9.25 -1.09
N GLY A 14 -0.24 -9.29 -2.34
CA GLY A 14 0.47 -9.94 -3.45
C GLY A 14 1.86 -9.35 -3.70
N MET A 15 1.99 -8.03 -3.64
CA MET A 15 3.29 -7.34 -3.79
C MET A 15 4.26 -7.70 -2.65
N GLY A 16 3.79 -7.75 -1.39
CA GLY A 16 4.61 -8.19 -0.25
C GLY A 16 5.09 -9.64 -0.38
N LEU A 17 4.23 -10.54 -0.86
CA LEU A 17 4.59 -11.95 -1.13
C LEU A 17 5.59 -12.08 -2.29
N LEU A 18 5.44 -11.27 -3.35
CA LEU A 18 6.38 -11.24 -4.46
C LEU A 18 7.78 -10.80 -4.01
N VAL A 19 7.88 -9.82 -3.10
CA VAL A 19 9.17 -9.40 -2.53
C VAL A 19 9.85 -10.55 -1.77
N ILE A 20 9.10 -11.38 -1.04
CA ILE A 20 9.65 -12.59 -0.39
C ILE A 20 10.14 -13.59 -1.45
N GLY A 21 9.44 -13.68 -2.58
CA GLY A 21 9.83 -14.50 -3.74
C GLY A 21 11.23 -14.19 -4.28
N MET A 22 11.72 -12.97 -4.08
CA MET A 22 13.07 -12.55 -4.49
C MET A 22 14.19 -13.36 -3.81
N ASN A 23 13.95 -13.90 -2.61
CA ASN A 23 14.92 -14.76 -1.92
C ASN A 23 15.23 -16.06 -2.69
N PHE A 24 14.33 -16.52 -3.56
CA PHE A 24 14.51 -17.73 -4.35
C PHE A 24 15.20 -17.47 -5.70
N ILE A 25 15.46 -16.21 -6.03
CA ILE A 25 16.07 -15.81 -7.29
C ILE A 25 17.59 -15.74 -7.13
N GLY A 26 18.27 -16.80 -7.55
CA GLY A 26 19.74 -16.87 -7.53
C GLY A 26 20.42 -16.39 -8.82
N ASN A 27 19.66 -16.08 -9.88
CA ASN A 27 20.22 -15.77 -11.20
C ASN A 27 19.76 -14.40 -11.70
N ILE A 28 20.71 -13.56 -12.13
CA ILE A 28 20.47 -12.21 -12.66
C ILE A 28 19.50 -12.21 -13.86
N TRP A 29 19.55 -13.24 -14.71
CA TRP A 29 18.66 -13.38 -15.87
C TRP A 29 17.20 -13.56 -15.49
N VAL A 30 16.93 -14.06 -14.29
CA VAL A 30 15.57 -14.18 -13.72
C VAL A 30 15.24 -12.95 -12.87
N ALA A 31 16.22 -12.37 -12.19
CA ALA A 31 16.04 -11.18 -11.36
C ALA A 31 15.60 -9.95 -12.18
N VAL A 32 16.24 -9.72 -13.34
CA VAL A 32 15.91 -8.57 -14.20
C VAL A 32 14.44 -8.56 -14.67
N PRO A 33 13.90 -9.61 -15.32
CA PRO A 33 12.50 -9.62 -15.72
C PRO A 33 11.55 -9.60 -14.53
N PHE A 34 11.92 -10.23 -13.41
CA PHE A 34 11.13 -10.19 -12.18
C PHE A 34 11.01 -8.76 -11.62
N LEU A 35 12.12 -8.01 -11.57
CA LEU A 35 12.15 -6.62 -11.11
C LEU A 35 11.37 -5.69 -12.05
N ILE A 36 11.42 -5.93 -13.37
CA ILE A 36 10.60 -5.18 -14.34
C ILE A 36 9.11 -5.39 -14.07
N LEU A 37 8.68 -6.64 -13.89
CA LEU A 37 7.29 -6.96 -13.56
C LEU A 37 6.89 -6.36 -12.22
N LEU A 38 7.71 -6.53 -11.19
CA LEU A 38 7.46 -6.00 -9.84
C LEU A 38 7.36 -4.47 -9.85
N GLY A 39 8.26 -3.79 -10.56
CA GLY A 39 8.21 -2.34 -10.77
C GLY A 39 6.96 -1.90 -11.55
N GLY A 40 6.57 -2.64 -12.58
CA GLY A 40 5.34 -2.41 -13.34
C GLY A 40 4.09 -2.56 -12.48
N PHE A 41 3.99 -3.62 -11.68
CA PHE A 41 2.91 -3.82 -10.71
C PHE A 41 2.89 -2.72 -9.64
N GLY A 42 4.05 -2.37 -9.08
CA GLY A 42 4.18 -1.30 -8.10
C GLY A 42 3.70 0.05 -8.65
N GLY A 43 4.19 0.45 -9.82
CA GLY A 43 3.81 1.70 -10.47
C GLY A 43 2.32 1.76 -10.83
N PHE A 44 1.78 0.67 -11.39
CA PHE A 44 0.36 0.60 -11.75
C PHE A 44 -0.58 0.70 -10.54
N LEU A 45 -0.12 0.31 -9.34
CA LEU A 45 -0.92 0.38 -8.11
C LEU A 45 -0.76 1.70 -7.37
N VAL A 46 0.49 2.17 -7.21
CA VAL A 46 0.81 3.34 -6.38
C VAL A 46 0.33 4.63 -7.05
N VAL A 47 0.54 4.80 -8.36
CA VAL A 47 0.17 6.02 -9.08
C VAL A 47 -1.34 6.34 -9.00
N PRO A 48 -2.27 5.43 -9.33
CA PRO A 48 -3.70 5.72 -9.22
C PRO A 48 -4.16 5.85 -7.77
N MET A 49 -3.51 5.18 -6.81
CA MET A 49 -3.84 5.33 -5.40
C MET A 49 -3.56 6.76 -4.91
N ASN A 50 -2.38 7.28 -5.24
CA ASN A 50 -1.99 8.63 -4.91
C ASN A 50 -2.95 9.65 -5.55
N ALA A 51 -3.25 9.50 -6.84
CA ALA A 51 -4.21 10.35 -7.53
C ALA A 51 -5.62 10.29 -6.89
N LEU A 52 -6.11 9.10 -6.51
CA LEU A 52 -7.41 8.93 -5.84
C LEU A 52 -7.45 9.60 -4.47
N LEU A 53 -6.41 9.42 -3.66
CA LEU A 53 -6.28 10.08 -2.36
C LEU A 53 -6.16 11.60 -2.52
N GLN A 54 -5.56 12.10 -3.60
CA GLN A 54 -5.41 13.55 -3.85
C GLN A 54 -6.75 14.14 -4.21
N HIS A 55 -7.51 13.46 -5.06
CA HIS A 55 -8.87 13.87 -5.40
C HIS A 55 -9.79 13.86 -4.17
N ARG A 56 -9.69 12.83 -3.31
CA ARG A 56 -10.45 12.77 -2.05
C ARG A 56 -10.04 13.88 -1.09
N GLY A 57 -8.74 14.09 -0.92
CA GLY A 57 -8.23 15.15 -0.06
C GLY A 57 -8.53 16.56 -0.62
N HIS A 58 -8.62 16.73 -1.93
CA HIS A 58 -9.05 17.99 -2.56
C HIS A 58 -10.50 18.31 -2.18
N ASN A 59 -11.42 17.34 -2.31
CA ASN A 59 -12.82 17.50 -1.91
C ASN A 59 -13.01 17.73 -0.40
N LEU A 60 -12.12 17.21 0.44
CA LEU A 60 -12.27 17.26 1.91
C LEU A 60 -11.47 18.38 2.60
N MET A 61 -10.30 18.76 2.07
CA MET A 61 -9.33 19.65 2.74
C MET A 61 -8.67 20.68 1.79
N GLY A 62 -8.99 20.67 0.48
CA GLY A 62 -8.38 21.52 -0.54
C GLY A 62 -7.08 20.95 -1.13
N ALA A 63 -6.81 21.24 -2.41
CA ALA A 63 -5.71 20.65 -3.19
C ALA A 63 -4.37 20.68 -2.46
N GLY A 64 -3.92 21.87 -2.06
CA GLY A 64 -2.59 22.06 -1.47
C GLY A 64 -2.39 21.31 -0.15
N ARG A 65 -3.42 21.26 0.71
CA ARG A 65 -3.35 20.51 1.98
C ARG A 65 -3.33 19.01 1.74
N SER A 66 -4.10 18.51 0.77
CA SER A 66 -4.11 17.08 0.46
C SER A 66 -2.78 16.56 -0.11
N ILE A 67 -2.13 17.35 -0.96
CA ILE A 67 -0.81 17.01 -1.51
C ILE A 67 0.25 17.02 -0.40
N ALA A 68 0.21 18.01 0.49
CA ALA A 68 1.15 18.10 1.61
C ALA A 68 1.03 16.90 2.57
N VAL A 69 -0.19 16.50 2.92
CA VAL A 69 -0.43 15.35 3.81
C VAL A 69 0.04 14.04 3.17
N GLN A 70 -0.14 13.88 1.86
CA GLN A 70 0.35 12.69 1.17
C GLN A 70 1.86 12.61 1.12
N ASN A 71 2.51 13.69 0.71
CA ASN A 71 3.96 13.74 0.66
C ASN A 71 4.55 13.47 2.05
N PHE A 72 3.98 14.10 3.09
CA PHE A 72 4.37 13.81 4.47
C PHE A 72 4.21 12.33 4.83
N ASN A 73 3.07 11.72 4.51
CA ASN A 73 2.80 10.32 4.83
C ASN A 73 3.71 9.35 4.07
N GLU A 74 3.97 9.60 2.79
CA GLU A 74 4.89 8.81 1.97
C GLU A 74 6.33 8.91 2.48
N GLN A 75 6.80 10.13 2.72
CA GLN A 75 8.16 10.37 3.21
C GLN A 75 8.36 9.82 4.63
N ALA A 76 7.36 9.95 5.52
CA ALA A 76 7.39 9.33 6.84
C ALA A 76 7.45 7.80 6.76
N CYS A 77 6.68 7.19 5.85
CA CYS A 77 6.71 5.75 5.60
C CYS A 77 8.10 5.29 5.11
N ILE A 78 8.66 5.98 4.11
CA ILE A 78 10.01 5.70 3.59
C ILE A 78 11.05 5.83 4.71
N LEU A 79 10.95 6.86 5.56
CA LEU A 79 11.86 7.07 6.67
C LEU A 79 11.78 5.94 7.72
N VAL A 80 10.57 5.56 8.13
CA VAL A 80 10.33 4.48 9.11
C VAL A 80 10.84 3.15 8.56
N LEU A 81 10.53 2.83 7.30
CA LEU A 81 11.02 1.63 6.65
C LEU A 81 12.55 1.66 6.49
N GLY A 82 13.13 2.78 6.05
CA GLY A 82 14.58 2.94 5.94
C GLY A 82 15.30 2.79 7.29
N ALA A 83 14.72 3.34 8.37
CA ALA A 83 15.22 3.15 9.73
C ALA A 83 15.15 1.69 10.16
N PHE A 84 14.05 1.00 9.87
CA PHE A 84 13.90 -0.43 10.13
C PHE A 84 14.94 -1.26 9.36
N TYR A 85 15.15 -0.98 8.06
CA TYR A 85 16.21 -1.63 7.26
C TYR A 85 17.59 -1.42 7.86
N THR A 86 17.91 -0.18 8.23
CA THR A 86 19.22 0.19 8.79
C THR A 86 19.44 -0.47 10.16
N ALA A 87 18.40 -0.58 10.97
CA ALA A 87 18.46 -1.32 12.23
C ALA A 87 18.70 -2.82 11.98
N CYS A 88 18.02 -3.41 11.00
CA CYS A 88 18.23 -4.81 10.64
C CYS A 88 19.66 -5.09 10.16
N THR A 89 20.21 -4.25 9.28
CA THR A 89 21.59 -4.41 8.78
C THR A 89 22.63 -4.10 9.86
N GLY A 90 22.36 -3.12 10.72
CA GLY A 90 23.21 -2.80 11.88
C GLY A 90 23.31 -3.93 12.92
N LEU A 91 22.27 -4.77 13.02
CA LEU A 91 22.27 -5.98 13.85
C LEU A 91 22.94 -7.20 13.17
N GLY A 92 23.49 -7.05 11.96
CA GLY A 92 24.18 -8.12 11.24
C GLY A 92 23.26 -9.17 10.62
N LEU A 93 21.97 -8.85 10.41
CA LEU A 93 21.04 -9.78 9.76
C LEU A 93 21.45 -9.99 8.29
N SER A 94 21.37 -11.25 7.84
CA SER A 94 21.61 -11.58 6.44
C SER A 94 20.61 -10.87 5.53
N ALA A 95 21.01 -10.57 4.29
CA ALA A 95 20.12 -9.97 3.29
C ALA A 95 18.82 -10.78 3.11
N TYR A 96 18.91 -12.11 3.17
CA TYR A 96 17.75 -13.00 3.09
C TYR A 96 16.76 -12.79 4.25
N THR A 97 17.29 -12.63 5.47
CA THR A 97 16.48 -12.38 6.67
C THR A 97 15.86 -11.00 6.63
N ALA A 98 16.60 -9.98 6.16
CA ALA A 98 16.09 -8.62 6.04
C ALA A 98 14.95 -8.52 5.00
N ILE A 99 15.11 -9.12 3.82
CA ILE A 99 14.07 -9.15 2.77
C ILE A 99 12.82 -9.88 3.26
N THR A 100 13.01 -11.01 3.95
CA THR A 100 11.89 -11.78 4.52
C THR A 100 11.15 -10.98 5.59
N ALA A 101 11.87 -10.35 6.51
CA ALA A 101 11.28 -9.52 7.56
C ALA A 101 10.47 -8.36 6.97
N PHE A 102 10.99 -7.69 5.94
CA PHE A 102 10.28 -6.64 5.22
C PHE A 102 8.99 -7.14 4.58
N GLY A 103 9.05 -8.24 3.83
CA GLY A 103 7.88 -8.82 3.17
C GLY A 103 6.80 -9.23 4.18
N VAL A 104 7.19 -9.83 5.31
CA VAL A 104 6.28 -10.22 6.39
C VAL A 104 5.64 -9.00 7.04
N VAL A 105 6.41 -7.95 7.34
CA VAL A 105 5.89 -6.70 7.92
C VAL A 105 4.87 -6.06 6.99
N VAL A 106 5.20 -5.89 5.70
CA VAL A 106 4.29 -5.29 4.72
C VAL A 106 3.02 -6.13 4.53
N ALA A 107 3.16 -7.45 4.36
CA ALA A 107 2.01 -8.34 4.22
C ALA A 107 1.15 -8.36 5.50
N GLY A 108 1.77 -8.33 6.67
CA GLY A 108 1.11 -8.27 7.97
C GLY A 108 0.29 -7.00 8.17
N PHE A 109 0.87 -5.82 7.87
CA PHE A 109 0.14 -4.55 7.92
C PHE A 109 -1.04 -4.53 6.93
N MET A 110 -0.84 -4.99 5.69
CA MET A 110 -1.92 -5.06 4.70
C MET A 110 -3.03 -6.03 5.11
N TRP A 111 -2.69 -7.16 5.73
CA TRP A 111 -3.66 -8.10 6.29
C TRP A 111 -4.42 -7.49 7.48
N LEU A 112 -3.74 -6.76 8.35
CA LEU A 112 -4.36 -6.10 9.50
C LEU A 112 -5.33 -5.00 9.04
N ILE A 113 -4.97 -4.22 8.04
CA ILE A 113 -5.86 -3.25 7.37
C ILE A 113 -7.06 -3.96 6.76
N ARG A 114 -6.85 -5.09 6.07
CA ARG A 114 -7.95 -5.90 5.51
C ARG A 114 -8.91 -6.38 6.59
N ARG A 115 -8.38 -6.92 7.69
CA ARG A 115 -9.17 -7.41 8.83
C ARG A 115 -9.93 -6.28 9.50
N TRP A 116 -9.28 -5.13 9.70
CA TRP A 116 -9.94 -3.94 10.23
C TRP A 116 -11.08 -3.49 9.32
N HIS A 117 -10.86 -3.43 8.01
CA HIS A 117 -11.90 -3.07 7.06
C HIS A 117 -13.09 -4.05 7.07
N GLN A 118 -12.82 -5.36 7.12
CA GLN A 118 -13.86 -6.39 7.21
C GLN A 118 -14.67 -6.28 8.51
N ASN A 119 -13.99 -6.02 9.63
CA ASN A 119 -14.66 -5.78 10.91
C ASN A 119 -15.49 -4.49 10.87
N ASN A 120 -15.01 -3.44 10.22
CA ASN A 120 -15.73 -2.18 10.09
C ASN A 120 -17.00 -2.32 9.24
N LEU A 121 -16.93 -3.12 8.17
CA LEU A 121 -18.08 -3.49 7.33
C LEU A 121 -19.16 -4.26 8.09
N GLN A 122 -18.77 -5.12 9.03
CA GLN A 122 -19.71 -5.90 9.84
C GLN A 122 -20.31 -5.10 11.00
N ARG A 123 -19.55 -4.15 11.56
CA ARG A 123 -19.94 -3.41 12.77
C ARG A 123 -20.69 -2.12 12.48
N TYR A 124 -20.51 -1.52 11.30
CA TYR A 124 -21.18 -0.28 10.89
C TYR A 124 -21.82 -0.42 9.49
N PRO A 125 -22.75 -1.37 9.28
CA PRO A 125 -23.34 -1.61 7.96
C PRO A 125 -24.09 -0.40 7.42
N GLU A 126 -24.90 0.27 8.25
CA GLU A 126 -25.69 1.45 7.83
C GLU A 126 -24.81 2.68 7.52
N GLU A 127 -23.74 2.88 8.28
CA GLU A 127 -22.81 3.99 8.07
C GLU A 127 -21.96 3.78 6.80
N VAL A 128 -21.54 2.55 6.54
CA VAL A 128 -20.85 2.19 5.29
C VAL A 128 -21.79 2.31 4.09
N GLU A 129 -23.04 1.90 4.22
CA GLU A 129 -24.06 2.04 3.17
C GLU A 129 -24.41 3.51 2.90
N HIS A 130 -24.50 4.34 3.94
CA HIS A 130 -24.67 5.79 3.84
C HIS A 130 -23.44 6.47 3.20
N LEU A 131 -22.21 6.07 3.56
CA LEU A 131 -20.98 6.59 2.95
C LEU A 131 -20.82 6.14 1.49
N LEU A 132 -21.24 4.92 1.17
CA LEU A 132 -21.32 4.41 -0.21
C LEU A 132 -22.39 5.15 -1.02
N ALA A 133 -23.53 5.50 -0.41
CA ALA A 133 -24.58 6.30 -1.03
C ALA A 133 -24.13 7.73 -1.31
N ILE A 134 -23.49 8.40 -0.34
CA ILE A 134 -22.87 9.73 -0.55
C ILE A 134 -21.84 9.66 -1.68
N ALA A 135 -20.93 8.67 -1.64
CA ALA A 135 -19.90 8.50 -2.66
C ALA A 135 -20.46 8.13 -4.06
N ARG A 136 -21.68 7.60 -4.13
CA ARG A 136 -22.44 7.40 -5.39
C ARG A 136 -23.12 8.69 -5.86
N SER A 137 -23.62 9.51 -4.95
CA SER A 137 -24.34 10.76 -5.24
C SER A 137 -23.43 11.91 -5.68
N ASP A 138 -22.17 11.92 -5.23
CA ASP A 138 -21.15 12.92 -5.58
C ASP A 138 -20.67 12.83 -7.05
N LYS A 139 -21.40 12.07 -7.90
CA LYS A 139 -21.21 11.98 -9.35
C LYS A 139 -22.05 12.98 -10.15
N HIS A 140 -22.91 13.77 -9.50
CA HIS A 140 -23.89 14.61 -10.19
C HIS A 140 -23.58 16.11 -10.27
N HIS A 141 -22.36 16.54 -9.93
CA HIS A 141 -21.89 17.91 -10.18
C HIS A 141 -20.54 17.91 -10.86
#